data_AF-A0A835LYH9-F1
#
_entry.id   AF-A0A835LYH9-F1
#
_cell.length_a   1.000
_cell.length_b   1.000
_cell.length_c   1.000
_cell.angle_alpha   90.00
_cell.angle_beta   90.00
_cell.angle_gamma   90.00
#
_symmetry.space_group_name_H-M   'P 1'
#
loop_
_entity.id
_entity.type
_entity.pdbx_description
1 polymer ?
#
loop_
_entity_poly.entity_id
_entity_poly.type
_entity_poly.pdbx_seq_one_letter_code
_entity_poly.pdbx_strand_id
1 'polypeptide(L)'
;MLSTSSSFSSFQFRLLVNCHFTMSSFWIIAFSILAFSFAAVKSDPQTNLLNRGCSQYNVTSPSSFMANLNATFSDLRSQLSNDSNRFATAQAARGADPVYAMVQCRNYLNRSDCLECYAAAEAQIRNCSLANGARVIYDGCFLRYESNDFFDQTTLPGNVGICGNRTVSQGNNFGANVGKLLSDLVAATPRINGFFAASNVTGGGTDVYAIAQCARTVSQTGCTDCLKVAYTNIESCPPDSEGRAVDAGCFLRYSDRAFFSSNQTTDLTSFLGKGGSNNKKAIIWGVVGGVIALLLFAVGFIIWFRRKPMRERRGDILGATELRGPVNFKYKDLISATKNFNEQNKLGEGGFGDVYKGTLKNGKIVAVKKLAIGQSVRAKADFESEVKLISNVHHRNLIRLLGGYTAPEYAIHGQLSTKVDTYSYGVVVLEIVSGRKSNDVKLEPITQYLLEWAWKLYEDGMLMDLVDESLDSEEYEIEQVKKVIEIALLCTQSSVVSRPTMSEVVVLLLSKGYATDTPTRPTFIDATKRVRGDKSTSTGSSTSNATISMTEASGR
;
A
#
# COMPACT_ATOMS: atom_id res chain seq x y z
N MET A 1 60.86 78.51 37.43
CA MET A 1 59.50 79.09 37.56
C MET A 1 58.56 78.40 36.58
N LEU A 2 57.26 78.53 36.81
CA LEU A 2 56.12 77.85 36.18
C LEU A 2 56.02 77.92 34.64
N SER A 3 55.30 76.92 34.10
CA SER A 3 54.22 77.03 33.09
C SER A 3 54.44 76.68 31.60
N THR A 4 53.85 75.53 31.24
CA THR A 4 52.88 75.27 30.13
C THR A 4 53.23 75.32 28.62
N SER A 5 52.87 74.18 27.97
CA SER A 5 52.09 73.98 26.72
C SER A 5 52.74 74.00 25.32
N SER A 6 52.90 72.80 24.75
CA SER A 6 52.58 72.33 23.36
C SER A 6 53.49 71.10 23.08
N SER A 7 53.07 69.85 22.90
CA SER A 7 51.92 69.18 22.27
C SER A 7 51.97 69.10 20.74
N PHE A 8 51.66 67.90 20.21
CA PHE A 8 51.52 67.50 18.79
C PHE A 8 52.75 67.55 17.84
N SER A 9 53.43 66.40 17.68
CA SER A 9 54.02 66.02 16.37
C SER A 9 54.40 64.53 16.18
N SER A 10 54.69 63.74 17.23
CA SER A 10 55.39 62.45 17.07
C SER A 10 54.56 61.14 17.07
N PHE A 11 53.24 61.19 17.27
CA PHE A 11 52.45 59.96 17.55
C PHE A 11 51.76 59.30 16.33
N GLN A 12 51.76 59.93 15.15
CA GLN A 12 50.97 59.46 14.01
C GLN A 12 51.65 58.40 13.11
N PHE A 13 52.98 58.26 13.14
CA PHE A 13 53.71 57.47 12.13
C PHE A 13 54.03 56.00 12.51
N ARG A 14 53.71 55.54 13.73
CA ARG A 14 53.99 54.15 14.19
C ARG A 14 52.79 53.21 14.23
N LEU A 15 51.56 53.69 13.95
CA LEU A 15 50.34 52.88 14.01
C LEU A 15 49.88 52.30 12.66
N LEU A 16 50.34 52.83 11.53
CA LEU A 16 49.88 52.40 10.20
C LEU A 16 50.61 51.16 9.64
N VAL A 17 51.84 50.87 10.06
CA VAL A 17 52.62 49.75 9.49
C VAL A 17 52.24 48.39 10.08
N ASN A 18 51.89 48.32 11.38
CA ASN A 18 51.52 47.06 12.03
C ASN A 18 50.05 46.63 11.80
N CYS A 19 49.19 47.52 11.30
CA CYS A 19 47.79 47.19 11.00
C CYS A 19 47.66 46.48 9.63
N HIS A 20 48.56 46.75 8.69
CA HIS A 20 48.49 46.17 7.34
C HIS A 20 49.00 44.71 7.27
N PHE A 21 49.93 44.31 8.16
CA PHE A 21 50.50 42.97 8.18
C PHE A 21 49.65 41.96 8.98
N THR A 22 48.89 42.45 9.97
CA THR A 22 47.99 41.62 10.78
C THR A 22 46.68 41.31 10.05
N MET A 23 46.15 42.24 9.26
CA MET A 23 44.97 41.96 8.43
C MET A 23 45.25 40.94 7.32
N SER A 24 46.35 41.05 6.56
CA SER A 24 46.62 40.08 5.48
C SER A 24 46.74 38.64 5.98
N SER A 25 47.38 38.43 7.13
CA SER A 25 47.51 37.12 7.76
C SER A 25 46.17 36.55 8.22
N PHE A 26 45.29 37.36 8.80
CA PHE A 26 43.94 36.93 9.18
C PHE A 26 43.10 36.53 7.96
N TRP A 27 43.18 37.27 6.86
CA TRP A 27 42.45 36.92 5.64
C TRP A 27 43.00 35.65 4.98
N ILE A 28 44.31 35.42 4.96
CA ILE A 28 44.90 34.18 4.43
C ILE A 28 44.52 32.97 5.30
N ILE A 29 44.53 33.10 6.63
CA ILE A 29 44.10 32.03 7.54
C ILE A 29 42.59 31.78 7.41
N ALA A 30 41.77 32.83 7.30
CA ALA A 30 40.33 32.70 7.06
C ALA A 30 40.01 32.05 5.70
N PHE A 31 40.72 32.41 4.63
CA PHE A 31 40.57 31.77 3.31
C PHE A 31 41.04 30.31 3.32
N SER A 32 42.10 30.00 4.07
CA SER A 32 42.57 28.63 4.28
C SER A 32 41.53 27.80 5.05
N ILE A 33 40.96 28.35 6.11
CA ILE A 33 39.90 27.68 6.89
C ILE A 33 38.61 27.52 6.06
N LEU A 34 38.24 28.49 5.21
CA LEU A 34 37.15 28.33 4.26
C LEU A 34 37.45 27.22 3.24
N ALA A 35 38.64 27.21 2.65
CA ALA A 35 39.06 26.21 1.67
C ALA A 35 39.12 24.79 2.27
N PHE A 36 39.53 24.65 3.54
CA PHE A 36 39.52 23.37 4.25
C PHE A 36 38.14 22.95 4.79
N SER A 37 37.13 23.84 4.77
CA SER A 37 35.75 23.51 5.18
C SER A 37 34.92 22.93 4.04
N PHE A 38 35.33 23.13 2.79
CA PHE A 38 34.76 22.42 1.64
C PHE A 38 35.48 21.10 1.41
N ALA A 39 35.18 20.11 2.26
CA ALA A 39 35.26 18.73 1.80
C ALA A 39 34.38 18.63 0.55
N ALA A 40 34.99 18.52 -0.63
CA ALA A 40 34.25 18.44 -1.88
C ALA A 40 33.34 17.21 -1.82
N VAL A 41 32.04 17.44 -1.63
CA VAL A 41 31.03 16.39 -1.65
C VAL A 41 30.99 15.87 -3.07
N LYS A 42 31.72 14.79 -3.29
CA LYS A 42 31.84 14.16 -4.60
C LYS A 42 30.51 13.49 -4.88
N SER A 43 29.74 14.03 -5.83
CA SER A 43 28.57 13.36 -6.37
C SER A 43 28.97 11.97 -6.86
N ASP A 44 28.15 10.98 -6.55
CA ASP A 44 28.30 9.60 -7.00
C ASP A 44 26.95 9.10 -7.49
N PRO A 45 26.65 9.28 -8.80
CA PRO A 45 25.44 8.74 -9.41
C PRO A 45 25.44 7.22 -9.55
N GLN A 46 26.52 6.51 -9.14
CA GLN A 46 26.65 5.07 -9.17
C GLN A 46 26.32 4.45 -10.54
N THR A 47 26.91 5.01 -11.60
CA THR A 47 26.71 4.63 -13.02
C THR A 47 27.49 3.36 -13.44
N ASN A 48 27.67 2.42 -12.51
CA ASN A 48 28.20 1.08 -12.80
C ASN A 48 27.12 0.21 -13.47
N LEU A 49 27.32 -0.18 -14.73
CA LEU A 49 26.31 -0.85 -15.56
C LEU A 49 26.15 -2.32 -15.16
N LEU A 50 24.94 -2.70 -14.74
CA LEU A 50 24.62 -4.06 -14.28
C LEU A 50 23.93 -4.88 -15.38
N ASN A 51 23.02 -4.27 -16.15
CA ASN A 51 22.28 -4.96 -17.20
C ASN A 51 21.83 -3.95 -18.28
N ARG A 52 21.83 -4.37 -19.54
CA ARG A 52 21.20 -3.65 -20.65
C ARG A 52 20.56 -4.65 -21.62
N GLY A 53 19.44 -4.27 -22.22
CA GLY A 53 18.82 -5.07 -23.28
C GLY A 53 17.89 -4.22 -24.14
N CYS A 54 17.84 -4.55 -25.43
CA CYS A 54 16.84 -4.05 -26.37
C CYS A 54 15.84 -5.18 -26.68
N SER A 55 14.61 -4.83 -27.03
CA SER A 55 13.64 -5.76 -27.61
C SER A 55 14.15 -6.34 -28.93
N GLN A 56 13.69 -7.54 -29.28
CA GLN A 56 13.94 -8.17 -30.59
C GLN A 56 12.98 -7.65 -31.66
N TYR A 57 11.93 -6.91 -31.27
CA TYR A 57 10.93 -6.35 -32.17
C TYR A 57 11.21 -4.86 -32.41
N ASN A 58 11.17 -4.46 -33.67
CA ASN A 58 11.34 -3.06 -34.07
C ASN A 58 10.00 -2.31 -34.05
N VAL A 59 10.09 -0.99 -33.98
CA VAL A 59 8.94 -0.07 -34.08
C VAL A 59 8.48 0.09 -35.53
N THR A 60 7.19 0.35 -35.72
CA THR A 60 6.55 0.43 -37.04
C THR A 60 6.90 1.74 -37.75
N SER A 61 6.91 2.85 -37.00
CA SER A 61 7.10 4.23 -37.47
C SER A 61 8.17 4.93 -36.62
N PRO A 62 9.47 4.77 -36.95
CA PRO A 62 10.58 5.28 -36.13
C PRO A 62 10.52 6.77 -35.80
N SER A 63 9.98 7.62 -36.69
CA SER A 63 9.80 9.06 -36.45
C SER A 63 8.74 9.37 -35.39
N SER A 64 7.57 8.70 -35.46
CA SER A 64 6.49 8.80 -34.47
C SER A 64 6.96 8.29 -33.10
N PHE A 65 7.57 7.11 -33.10
CA PHE A 65 8.14 6.50 -31.91
C PHE A 65 9.20 7.40 -31.24
N MET A 66 10.13 7.98 -32.00
CA MET A 66 11.16 8.87 -31.44
C MET A 66 10.58 10.15 -30.84
N ALA A 67 9.50 10.69 -31.40
CA ALA A 67 8.78 11.80 -30.79
C ALA A 67 8.13 11.39 -29.45
N ASN A 68 7.45 10.24 -29.42
CA ASN A 68 6.85 9.67 -28.21
C ASN A 68 7.89 9.34 -27.12
N LEU A 69 9.05 8.80 -27.50
CA LEU A 69 10.15 8.47 -26.60
C LEU A 69 10.81 9.73 -26.02
N ASN A 70 11.03 10.77 -26.83
CA ASN A 70 11.56 12.04 -26.36
C ASN A 70 10.58 12.76 -25.42
N ALA A 71 9.27 12.75 -25.73
CA ALA A 71 8.26 13.34 -24.88
C ALA A 71 8.16 12.63 -23.52
N THR A 72 8.13 11.30 -23.50
CA THR A 72 8.09 10.51 -22.25
C THR A 72 9.36 10.70 -21.42
N PHE A 73 10.55 10.69 -22.02
CA PHE A 73 11.80 10.95 -21.30
C PHE A 73 11.87 12.38 -20.73
N SER A 74 11.41 13.38 -21.48
CA SER A 74 11.31 14.76 -20.97
C SER A 74 10.36 14.87 -19.76
N ASP A 75 9.27 14.13 -19.74
CA ASP A 75 8.36 14.08 -18.60
C ASP A 75 8.97 13.36 -17.38
N LEU A 76 9.61 12.20 -17.57
CA LEU A 76 10.36 11.52 -16.50
C LEU A 76 11.41 12.45 -15.88
N ARG A 77 12.15 13.20 -16.70
CA ARG A 77 13.13 14.19 -16.25
C ARG A 77 12.51 15.31 -15.42
N SER A 78 11.33 15.80 -15.83
CA SER A 78 10.56 16.82 -15.12
C SER A 78 10.10 16.30 -13.75
N GLN A 79 9.50 15.11 -13.70
CA GLN A 79 9.01 14.49 -12.46
C GLN A 79 10.13 14.22 -11.44
N LEU A 80 11.31 13.75 -11.89
CA LEU A 80 12.50 13.57 -11.05
C LEU A 80 13.15 14.89 -10.60
N SER A 81 12.81 16.02 -11.23
CA SER A 81 13.31 17.34 -10.84
C SER A 81 12.58 17.93 -9.63
N ASN A 82 11.56 17.26 -9.09
CA ASN A 82 10.94 17.60 -7.80
C ASN A 82 11.70 16.93 -6.65
N ASP A 83 12.04 17.68 -5.59
CA ASP A 83 13.06 17.30 -4.61
C ASP A 83 12.89 15.92 -3.94
N SER A 84 11.65 15.50 -3.70
CA SER A 84 11.31 14.23 -3.04
C SER A 84 11.20 13.02 -3.98
N ASN A 85 11.24 13.21 -5.30
CA ASN A 85 10.94 12.13 -6.25
C ASN A 85 12.21 11.36 -6.66
N ARG A 86 12.16 10.03 -6.50
CA ARG A 86 13.14 9.04 -7.00
C ARG A 86 12.52 8.02 -7.93
N PHE A 87 11.27 8.24 -8.32
CA PHE A 87 10.46 7.36 -9.15
C PHE A 87 9.57 8.21 -10.03
N ALA A 88 9.44 7.85 -11.31
CA ALA A 88 8.53 8.47 -12.25
C ALA A 88 8.08 7.45 -13.31
N THR A 89 6.85 7.63 -13.78
CA THR A 89 6.30 6.94 -14.96
C THR A 89 5.74 7.97 -15.93
N ALA A 90 5.86 7.71 -17.22
CA ALA A 90 5.36 8.56 -18.29
C ALA A 90 4.82 7.69 -19.43
N GLN A 91 3.81 8.19 -20.16
CA GLN A 91 3.26 7.48 -21.31
C GLN A 91 2.85 8.43 -22.45
N ALA A 92 3.18 8.03 -23.67
CA ALA A 92 2.68 8.59 -24.92
C ALA A 92 1.82 7.52 -25.60
N ALA A 93 0.58 7.37 -25.12
CA ALA A 93 -0.33 6.28 -25.50
C ALA A 93 -1.22 6.59 -26.72
N ARG A 94 -0.90 7.60 -27.52
CA ARG A 94 -1.67 8.03 -28.71
C ARG A 94 -0.76 8.14 -29.93
N GLY A 95 -1.24 7.67 -31.09
CA GLY A 95 -0.49 7.67 -32.35
C GLY A 95 0.08 6.29 -32.71
N ALA A 96 0.90 6.24 -33.75
CA ALA A 96 1.64 5.03 -34.13
C ALA A 96 2.81 4.82 -33.16
N ASP A 97 2.98 3.57 -32.72
CA ASP A 97 4.00 3.12 -31.75
C ASP A 97 3.94 3.90 -30.41
N PRO A 98 3.00 3.53 -29.52
CA PRO A 98 2.94 4.12 -28.19
C PRO A 98 4.20 3.78 -27.36
N VAL A 99 4.47 4.62 -26.36
CA VAL A 99 5.62 4.44 -25.45
C VAL A 99 5.15 4.54 -24.01
N TYR A 100 5.45 3.53 -23.22
CA TYR A 100 5.38 3.53 -21.76
C TYR A 100 6.81 3.57 -21.23
N ALA A 101 7.11 4.40 -20.24
CA ALA A 101 8.45 4.54 -19.69
C ALA A 101 8.44 4.67 -18.17
N MET A 102 9.39 4.03 -17.49
CA MET A 102 9.55 4.03 -16.04
C MET A 102 11.02 4.23 -15.66
N VAL A 103 11.27 5.12 -14.70
CA VAL A 103 12.57 5.31 -14.05
C VAL A 103 12.43 5.15 -12.54
N GLN A 104 13.43 4.50 -11.94
CA GLN A 104 13.60 4.54 -10.49
C GLN A 104 15.08 4.67 -10.12
N CYS A 105 15.42 5.70 -9.36
CA CYS A 105 16.70 5.85 -8.68
C CYS A 105 16.70 5.05 -7.37
N ARG A 106 17.88 4.75 -6.81
CA ARG A 106 17.93 4.22 -5.44
C ARG A 106 17.51 5.30 -4.46
N ASN A 107 16.69 4.94 -3.47
CA ASN A 107 16.13 5.93 -2.54
C ASN A 107 17.20 6.58 -1.63
N TYR A 108 18.39 5.99 -1.52
CA TYR A 108 19.52 6.58 -0.79
C TYR A 108 20.27 7.67 -1.58
N LEU A 109 20.07 7.81 -2.90
CA LEU A 109 20.71 8.86 -3.69
C LEU A 109 20.09 10.23 -3.44
N ASN A 110 20.92 11.29 -3.49
CA ASN A 110 20.43 12.66 -3.51
C ASN A 110 19.81 13.01 -4.90
N ARG A 111 19.30 14.23 -5.04
CA ARG A 111 18.63 14.66 -6.28
C ARG A 111 19.60 14.79 -7.45
N SER A 112 20.81 15.31 -7.24
CA SER A 112 21.83 15.42 -8.30
C SER A 112 22.23 14.05 -8.80
N ASP A 113 22.61 13.14 -7.90
CA ASP A 113 23.02 11.77 -8.23
C ASP A 113 21.93 10.99 -8.97
N CYS A 114 20.67 11.13 -8.57
CA CYS A 114 19.53 10.53 -9.27
C CYS A 114 19.36 11.10 -10.69
N LEU A 115 19.45 12.42 -10.84
CA LEU A 115 19.33 13.09 -12.14
C LEU A 115 20.53 12.78 -13.06
N GLU A 116 21.74 12.64 -12.52
CA GLU A 116 22.93 12.24 -13.27
C GLU A 116 22.87 10.77 -13.69
N CYS A 117 22.43 9.87 -12.80
CA CYS A 117 22.20 8.47 -13.16
C CYS A 117 21.13 8.34 -14.24
N TYR A 118 20.02 9.08 -14.13
CA TYR A 118 18.99 9.10 -15.17
C TYR A 118 19.55 9.58 -16.51
N ALA A 119 20.36 10.64 -16.54
CA ALA A 119 20.97 11.13 -17.78
C ALA A 119 21.92 10.09 -18.41
N ALA A 120 22.69 9.36 -17.60
CA ALA A 120 23.51 8.24 -18.08
C ALA A 120 22.65 7.10 -18.65
N ALA A 121 21.54 6.75 -17.98
CA ALA A 121 20.58 5.75 -18.46
C ALA A 121 19.89 6.18 -19.75
N GLU A 122 19.51 7.45 -19.87
CA GLU A 122 18.91 8.01 -21.08
C GLU A 122 19.88 7.96 -22.27
N ALA A 123 21.14 8.35 -22.07
CA ALA A 123 22.18 8.24 -23.10
C ALA A 123 22.44 6.79 -23.51
N GLN A 124 22.52 5.88 -22.53
CA GLN A 124 22.81 4.46 -22.79
C GLN A 124 21.65 3.72 -23.47
N ILE A 125 20.39 4.04 -23.13
CA ILE A 125 19.20 3.36 -23.65
C ILE A 125 18.82 3.81 -25.07
N ARG A 126 19.21 5.04 -25.47
CA ARG A 126 19.01 5.56 -26.83
C ARG A 126 19.72 4.75 -27.92
N ASN A 127 20.70 3.92 -27.55
CA ASN A 127 21.30 2.91 -28.44
C ASN A 127 20.31 1.82 -28.89
N CYS A 128 19.16 1.66 -28.21
CA CYS A 128 18.08 0.74 -28.58
C CYS A 128 16.95 1.42 -29.38
N SER A 129 17.08 2.67 -29.81
CA SER A 129 15.98 3.53 -30.31
C SER A 129 15.14 3.04 -31.50
N LEU A 130 15.52 1.95 -32.17
CA LEU A 130 14.70 1.28 -33.21
C LEU A 130 13.87 0.10 -32.66
N ALA A 131 14.24 -0.42 -31.49
CA ALA A 131 13.55 -1.48 -30.79
C ALA A 131 12.38 -0.93 -29.98
N ASN A 132 11.24 -1.63 -30.01
CA ASN A 132 9.98 -1.24 -29.38
C ASN A 132 9.96 -1.37 -27.84
N GLY A 133 11.08 -1.80 -27.25
CA GLY A 133 11.31 -1.89 -25.83
C GLY A 133 12.80 -1.90 -25.52
N ALA A 134 13.19 -1.41 -24.35
CA ALA A 134 14.56 -1.50 -23.86
C ALA A 134 14.63 -1.31 -22.34
N ARG A 135 15.72 -1.80 -21.73
CA ARG A 135 16.06 -1.57 -20.32
C ARG A 135 17.55 -1.28 -20.14
N VAL A 136 17.86 -0.40 -19.18
CA VAL A 136 19.21 -0.14 -18.67
C VAL A 136 19.14 -0.11 -17.14
N ILE A 137 20.03 -0.85 -16.49
CA ILE A 137 20.11 -0.96 -15.03
C ILE A 137 21.54 -0.63 -14.59
N TYR A 138 21.68 0.42 -13.77
CA TYR A 138 22.89 0.83 -13.07
C TYR A 138 22.79 0.50 -11.57
N ASP A 139 23.90 0.56 -10.85
CA ASP A 139 23.88 0.53 -9.38
C ASP A 139 22.95 1.63 -8.81
N GLY A 140 23.01 2.85 -9.37
CA GLY A 140 22.25 4.02 -8.91
C GLY A 140 20.79 4.15 -9.38
N CYS A 141 20.40 3.54 -10.50
CA CYS A 141 19.06 3.69 -11.08
C CYS A 141 18.73 2.62 -12.13
N PHE A 142 17.47 2.48 -12.50
CA PHE A 142 17.08 1.81 -13.74
C PHE A 142 16.15 2.70 -14.57
N LEU A 143 16.18 2.48 -15.89
CA LEU A 143 15.29 3.06 -16.89
C LEU A 143 14.81 1.93 -17.81
N ARG A 144 13.49 1.85 -18.02
CA ARG A 144 12.86 0.91 -18.97
C ARG A 144 11.81 1.64 -19.79
N TYR A 145 11.70 1.28 -21.07
CA TYR A 145 10.53 1.60 -21.89
C TYR A 145 10.05 0.36 -22.64
N GLU A 146 8.77 0.34 -23.00
CA GLU A 146 8.12 -0.68 -23.83
C GLU A 146 6.96 -0.04 -24.61
N SER A 147 6.48 -0.70 -25.67
CA SER A 147 5.27 -0.28 -26.39
C SER A 147 3.95 -0.70 -25.72
N ASN A 148 4.00 -1.55 -24.70
CA ASN A 148 2.85 -1.95 -23.88
C ASN A 148 3.07 -1.54 -22.42
N ASP A 149 2.01 -1.49 -21.61
CA ASP A 149 2.16 -1.31 -20.17
C ASP A 149 2.93 -2.51 -19.56
N PHE A 150 3.78 -2.20 -18.58
CA PHE A 150 4.64 -3.12 -17.86
C PHE A 150 4.84 -2.73 -16.39
N PHE A 151 4.15 -1.69 -15.89
CA PHE A 151 4.51 -1.09 -14.60
C PHE A 151 4.30 -2.03 -13.41
N ASP A 152 3.45 -3.05 -13.52
CA ASP A 152 3.19 -4.08 -12.51
C ASP A 152 4.12 -5.31 -12.62
N GLN A 153 4.95 -5.41 -13.67
CA GLN A 153 5.83 -6.57 -13.91
C GLN A 153 6.93 -6.67 -12.85
N THR A 154 7.03 -7.84 -12.22
CA THR A 154 7.92 -8.10 -11.09
C THR A 154 9.14 -8.93 -11.48
N THR A 155 8.92 -10.10 -12.07
CA THR A 155 9.96 -11.05 -12.46
C THR A 155 9.92 -11.30 -13.96
N LEU A 156 11.07 -11.28 -14.63
CA LEU A 156 11.20 -11.61 -16.05
C LEU A 156 12.36 -12.57 -16.32
N PRO A 157 12.33 -13.31 -17.45
CA PRO A 157 13.50 -13.98 -17.98
C PRO A 157 14.69 -13.03 -18.11
N GLY A 158 15.88 -13.49 -17.74
CA GLY A 158 17.08 -12.66 -17.73
C GLY A 158 17.18 -11.70 -16.54
N ASN A 159 16.60 -12.07 -15.39
CA ASN A 159 17.12 -11.66 -14.08
C ASN A 159 18.55 -12.20 -13.90
N VAL A 160 19.37 -11.53 -13.09
CA VAL A 160 20.80 -11.89 -12.94
C VAL A 160 21.33 -11.53 -11.56
N GLY A 161 22.15 -12.43 -11.02
CA GLY A 161 23.04 -12.20 -9.88
C GLY A 161 24.47 -11.93 -10.36
N ILE A 162 25.12 -10.96 -9.73
CA ILE A 162 26.49 -10.51 -10.04
C ILE A 162 27.28 -10.47 -8.73
N CYS A 163 28.17 -11.43 -8.53
CA CYS A 163 29.10 -11.44 -7.41
C CYS A 163 30.33 -10.56 -7.71
N GLY A 164 30.98 -10.03 -6.67
CA GLY A 164 32.13 -9.12 -6.80
C GLY A 164 33.48 -9.84 -6.87
N ASN A 165 34.42 -9.32 -7.66
CA ASN A 165 35.74 -9.94 -7.91
C ASN A 165 36.73 -9.97 -6.73
N ARG A 166 36.34 -9.48 -5.55
CA ARG A 166 37.20 -9.45 -4.34
C ARG A 166 36.51 -10.21 -3.22
N THR A 167 37.21 -11.15 -2.61
CA THR A 167 36.73 -11.92 -1.45
C THR A 167 37.09 -11.25 -0.13
N VAL A 168 36.30 -11.56 0.92
CA VAL A 168 36.62 -11.29 2.33
C VAL A 168 37.27 -12.54 2.94
N SER A 169 38.21 -12.36 3.88
CA SER A 169 38.93 -13.46 4.52
C SER A 169 37.97 -14.46 5.21
N GLN A 170 38.21 -15.76 5.02
CA GLN A 170 37.34 -16.85 5.50
C GLN A 170 37.25 -16.99 7.03
N GLY A 171 38.15 -16.35 7.80
CA GLY A 171 38.09 -16.35 9.27
C GLY A 171 36.96 -15.52 9.88
N ASN A 172 36.12 -14.92 9.04
CA ASN A 172 35.16 -13.90 9.41
C ASN A 172 33.71 -14.40 9.24
N ASN A 173 32.81 -14.04 10.15
CA ASN A 173 31.36 -14.35 10.06
C ASN A 173 30.62 -13.62 8.92
N PHE A 174 31.34 -13.14 7.90
CA PHE A 174 30.85 -12.28 6.83
C PHE A 174 29.69 -12.92 6.06
N GLY A 175 29.86 -14.15 5.56
CA GLY A 175 28.81 -14.84 4.80
C GLY A 175 27.53 -15.09 5.59
N ALA A 176 27.66 -15.43 6.89
CA ALA A 176 26.50 -15.59 7.78
C ALA A 176 25.79 -14.25 8.04
N ASN A 177 26.55 -13.16 8.20
CA ASN A 177 26.01 -11.82 8.37
C ASN A 177 25.32 -11.32 7.08
N VAL A 178 25.89 -11.58 5.90
CA VAL A 178 25.27 -11.30 4.59
C VAL A 178 23.96 -12.08 4.44
N GLY A 179 23.99 -13.41 4.58
CA GLY A 179 22.80 -14.25 4.41
C GLY A 179 21.66 -13.86 5.36
N LYS A 180 21.98 -13.58 6.63
CA LYS A 180 20.98 -13.08 7.58
C LYS A 180 20.44 -11.71 7.19
N LEU A 181 21.31 -10.73 6.91
CA LEU A 181 20.89 -9.37 6.59
C LEU A 181 20.05 -9.31 5.30
N LEU A 182 20.40 -10.09 4.29
CA LEU A 182 19.62 -10.22 3.06
C LEU A 182 18.27 -10.87 3.32
N SER A 183 18.20 -11.95 4.13
CA SER A 183 16.94 -12.60 4.51
C SER A 183 16.01 -11.66 5.28
N ASP A 184 16.56 -10.91 6.24
CA ASP A 184 15.82 -9.89 6.99
C ASP A 184 15.29 -8.78 6.06
N LEU A 185 16.10 -8.31 5.10
CA LEU A 185 15.68 -7.31 4.09
C LEU A 185 14.58 -7.84 3.16
N VAL A 186 14.70 -9.07 2.67
CA VAL A 186 13.70 -9.71 1.77
C VAL A 186 12.36 -9.88 2.49
N ALA A 187 12.36 -10.23 3.77
CA ALA A 187 11.15 -10.39 4.57
C ALA A 187 10.51 -9.04 4.98
N ALA A 188 11.32 -8.01 5.23
CA ALA A 188 10.84 -6.70 5.70
C ALA A 188 10.41 -5.75 4.57
N THR A 189 11.16 -5.67 3.47
CA THR A 189 10.98 -4.66 2.40
C THR A 189 9.57 -4.64 1.80
N PRO A 190 8.91 -5.77 1.52
CA PRO A 190 7.53 -5.78 1.02
C PRO A 190 6.50 -5.20 2.01
N ARG A 191 6.85 -5.04 3.29
CA ARG A 191 5.99 -4.46 4.34
C ARG A 191 6.30 -2.97 4.61
N ILE A 192 7.36 -2.43 4.00
CA ILE A 192 7.81 -1.06 4.19
C ILE A 192 7.20 -0.16 3.11
N ASN A 193 6.68 0.99 3.52
CA ASN A 193 6.07 1.96 2.61
C ASN A 193 7.12 2.47 1.59
N GLY A 194 6.79 2.39 0.30
CA GLY A 194 7.72 2.72 -0.79
C GLY A 194 8.70 1.60 -1.17
N PHE A 195 8.54 0.39 -0.60
CA PHE A 195 9.30 -0.82 -0.90
C PHE A 195 10.81 -0.62 -0.97
N PHE A 196 11.38 0.05 0.03
CA PHE A 196 12.82 0.26 0.14
C PHE A 196 13.27 0.06 1.58
N ALA A 197 14.35 -0.68 1.75
CA ALA A 197 15.04 -0.81 3.02
C ALA A 197 16.55 -0.78 2.79
N ALA A 198 17.27 -0.08 3.66
CA ALA A 198 18.72 -0.14 3.77
C ALA A 198 19.07 -0.51 5.21
N SER A 199 20.04 -1.39 5.41
CA SER A 199 20.44 -1.83 6.74
C SER A 199 21.89 -2.31 6.75
N ASN A 200 22.51 -2.35 7.91
CA ASN A 200 23.88 -2.80 8.08
C ASN A 200 24.07 -3.64 9.35
N VAL A 201 25.10 -4.47 9.31
CA VAL A 201 25.64 -5.18 10.48
C VAL A 201 27.07 -4.68 10.64
N THR A 202 27.37 -4.04 11.77
CA THR A 202 28.70 -3.52 12.08
C THR A 202 29.26 -4.11 13.37
N GLY A 203 30.56 -4.33 13.41
CA GLY A 203 31.27 -4.90 14.56
C GLY A 203 31.53 -6.40 14.47
N GLY A 204 32.42 -6.89 15.35
CA GLY A 204 32.91 -8.27 15.31
C GLY A 204 33.91 -8.58 14.19
N GLY A 205 34.54 -7.55 13.61
CA GLY A 205 35.55 -7.69 12.54
C GLY A 205 34.98 -7.78 11.12
N THR A 206 33.66 -7.63 10.96
CA THR A 206 32.99 -7.56 9.66
C THR A 206 31.94 -6.47 9.67
N ASP A 207 32.05 -5.54 8.72
CA ASP A 207 30.94 -4.66 8.39
C ASP A 207 30.26 -5.18 7.12
N VAL A 208 28.92 -5.17 7.11
CA VAL A 208 28.09 -5.56 5.97
C VAL A 208 27.03 -4.48 5.79
N TYR A 209 26.92 -3.93 4.59
CA TYR A 209 25.94 -2.94 4.19
C TYR A 209 25.06 -3.57 3.11
N ALA A 210 23.73 -3.52 3.25
CA ALA A 210 22.84 -4.09 2.25
C ALA A 210 21.56 -3.26 2.08
N ILE A 211 20.99 -3.34 0.89
CA ILE A 211 19.74 -2.68 0.52
C ILE A 211 18.85 -3.64 -0.28
N ALA A 212 17.54 -3.47 -0.13
CA ALA A 212 16.53 -4.08 -0.98
C ALA A 212 15.56 -2.99 -1.45
N GLN A 213 15.18 -3.03 -2.74
CA GLN A 213 14.26 -2.06 -3.32
C GLN A 213 13.37 -2.72 -4.38
N CYS A 214 12.07 -2.43 -4.37
CA CYS A 214 11.15 -2.78 -5.45
C CYS A 214 10.66 -1.56 -6.24
N ALA A 215 10.17 -1.79 -7.45
CA ALA A 215 9.44 -0.82 -8.25
C ALA A 215 8.20 -0.36 -7.48
N ARG A 216 7.92 0.95 -7.49
CA ARG A 216 6.87 1.54 -6.64
C ARG A 216 5.44 1.11 -7.04
N THR A 217 5.30 0.60 -8.26
CA THR A 217 4.06 0.18 -8.91
C THR A 217 3.70 -1.29 -8.70
N VAL A 218 4.61 -2.13 -8.20
CA VAL A 218 4.31 -3.56 -7.97
C VAL A 218 3.50 -3.75 -6.68
N SER A 219 2.81 -4.88 -6.57
CA SER A 219 2.11 -5.27 -5.34
C SER A 219 3.07 -5.74 -4.24
N GLN A 220 2.61 -5.79 -3.00
CA GLN A 220 3.36 -6.36 -1.88
C GLN A 220 3.79 -7.82 -2.13
N THR A 221 2.92 -8.65 -2.72
CA THR A 221 3.25 -10.02 -3.11
C THR A 221 4.29 -10.02 -4.25
N GLY A 222 4.10 -9.19 -5.26
CA GLY A 222 5.04 -9.01 -6.37
C GLY A 222 6.45 -8.61 -5.92
N CYS A 223 6.56 -7.66 -4.99
CA CYS A 223 7.83 -7.28 -4.38
C CYS A 223 8.44 -8.43 -3.56
N THR A 224 7.61 -9.20 -2.84
CA THR A 224 8.07 -10.38 -2.08
C THR A 224 8.67 -11.44 -3.02
N ASP A 225 7.99 -11.76 -4.11
CA ASP A 225 8.41 -12.84 -5.01
C ASP A 225 9.62 -12.43 -5.86
N CYS A 226 9.68 -11.17 -6.29
CA CYS A 226 10.87 -10.60 -6.93
C CYS A 226 12.10 -10.64 -6.00
N LEU A 227 11.96 -10.20 -4.75
CA LEU A 227 13.09 -10.18 -3.81
C LEU A 227 13.56 -11.59 -3.42
N LYS A 228 12.70 -12.61 -3.45
CA LYS A 228 13.13 -14.03 -3.31
C LYS A 228 14.00 -14.47 -4.47
N VAL A 229 13.61 -14.19 -5.72
CA VAL A 229 14.43 -14.50 -6.91
C VAL A 229 15.76 -13.76 -6.83
N ALA A 230 15.73 -12.47 -6.48
CA ALA A 230 16.93 -11.68 -6.28
C ALA A 230 17.85 -12.24 -5.18
N TYR A 231 17.28 -12.74 -4.07
CA TYR A 231 18.04 -13.39 -3.00
C TYR A 231 18.72 -14.68 -3.48
N THR A 232 17.99 -15.60 -4.10
CA THR A 232 18.55 -16.87 -4.60
C THR A 232 19.64 -16.66 -5.66
N ASN A 233 19.57 -15.56 -6.42
CA ASN A 233 20.61 -15.20 -7.38
C ASN A 233 21.94 -14.76 -6.76
N ILE A 234 22.01 -14.38 -5.47
CA ILE A 234 23.24 -13.93 -4.80
C ILE A 234 23.53 -14.57 -3.43
N GLU A 235 22.69 -15.49 -2.94
CA GLU A 235 22.91 -16.17 -1.65
C GLU A 235 24.21 -17.00 -1.62
N SER A 236 24.68 -17.42 -2.79
CA SER A 236 25.94 -18.15 -3.00
C SER A 236 27.16 -17.27 -3.29
N CYS A 237 27.02 -15.95 -3.42
CA CYS A 237 28.16 -15.05 -3.68
C CYS A 237 29.19 -14.99 -2.53
N PRO A 238 28.82 -15.01 -1.22
CA PRO A 238 29.82 -15.01 -0.16
C PRO A 238 30.80 -16.19 -0.30
N PRO A 239 32.14 -15.97 -0.22
CA PRO A 239 32.81 -14.87 0.47
C PRO A 239 33.10 -13.61 -0.36
N ASP A 240 32.54 -13.46 -1.57
CA ASP A 240 32.70 -12.23 -2.35
C ASP A 240 32.17 -11.02 -1.59
N SER A 241 33.00 -9.97 -1.52
CA SER A 241 32.84 -8.77 -0.70
C SER A 241 31.64 -7.91 -1.07
N GLU A 242 31.04 -8.13 -2.23
CA GLU A 242 29.80 -7.50 -2.66
C GLU A 242 29.05 -8.43 -3.62
N GLY A 243 27.74 -8.22 -3.71
CA GLY A 243 26.87 -8.95 -4.62
C GLY A 243 25.64 -8.11 -4.97
N ARG A 244 25.15 -8.25 -6.20
CA ARG A 244 24.05 -7.47 -6.77
C ARG A 244 23.09 -8.40 -7.51
N ALA A 245 21.80 -8.32 -7.24
CA ALA A 245 20.77 -9.00 -8.02
C ALA A 245 19.78 -7.98 -8.59
N VAL A 246 19.45 -8.14 -9.88
CA VAL A 246 18.49 -7.30 -10.60
C VAL A 246 17.43 -8.17 -11.28
N ASP A 247 16.18 -7.71 -11.21
CA ASP A 247 15.05 -8.23 -11.97
C ASP A 247 14.18 -7.05 -12.44
N ALA A 248 13.08 -7.30 -13.16
CA ALA A 248 12.22 -6.29 -13.75
C ALA A 248 11.61 -5.31 -12.73
N GLY A 249 11.25 -5.81 -11.54
CA GLY A 249 10.59 -5.06 -10.49
C GLY A 249 11.37 -4.91 -9.19
N CYS A 250 12.63 -5.34 -9.09
CA CYS A 250 13.41 -5.21 -7.86
C CYS A 250 14.94 -5.24 -8.03
N PHE A 251 15.62 -4.80 -6.96
CA PHE A 251 17.07 -4.74 -6.81
C PHE A 251 17.46 -5.13 -5.38
N LEU A 252 18.50 -5.96 -5.25
CA LEU A 252 19.08 -6.38 -3.98
C LEU A 252 20.60 -6.23 -4.08
N ARG A 253 21.25 -5.61 -3.10
CA ARG A 253 22.72 -5.43 -3.09
C ARG A 253 23.28 -5.55 -1.68
N TYR A 254 24.45 -6.18 -1.55
CA TYR A 254 25.29 -6.10 -0.35
C TYR A 254 26.74 -5.68 -0.69
N SER A 255 27.46 -5.17 0.31
CA SER A 255 28.89 -4.86 0.24
C SER A 255 29.54 -4.84 1.64
N ASP A 256 30.84 -5.11 1.72
CA ASP A 256 31.68 -4.85 2.90
C ASP A 256 32.04 -3.36 3.08
N ARG A 257 31.73 -2.50 2.09
CA ARG A 257 31.94 -1.05 2.12
C ARG A 257 30.61 -0.32 2.18
N ALA A 258 30.58 0.80 2.91
CA ALA A 258 29.42 1.68 2.90
C ALA A 258 29.22 2.31 1.52
N PHE A 259 28.00 2.21 0.98
CA PHE A 259 27.56 2.84 -0.27
C PHE A 259 26.28 3.68 -0.11
N PHE A 260 25.86 3.87 1.15
CA PHE A 260 24.79 4.77 1.61
C PHE A 260 25.18 5.35 2.98
N SER A 261 24.56 6.44 3.40
CA SER A 261 24.86 7.12 4.66
C SER A 261 24.23 6.41 5.87
N SER A 262 24.91 6.40 7.03
CA SER A 262 24.46 5.66 8.22
C SER A 262 23.08 6.09 8.75
N ASN A 263 22.67 7.33 8.49
CA ASN A 263 21.35 7.87 8.82
C ASN A 263 20.22 7.42 7.87
N GLN A 264 20.52 6.64 6.83
CA GLN A 264 19.54 6.08 5.88
C GLN A 264 19.14 4.64 6.21
N THR A 265 19.58 4.11 7.36
CA THR A 265 19.25 2.76 7.83
C THR A 265 17.78 2.66 8.29
N THR A 266 17.18 1.48 8.06
CA THR A 266 15.79 1.16 8.40
C THR A 266 15.76 0.11 9.51
N ASP A 267 15.02 0.38 10.59
CA ASP A 267 14.79 -0.62 11.65
C ASP A 267 13.83 -1.71 11.14
N LEU A 268 14.39 -2.88 10.82
CA LEU A 268 13.66 -4.03 10.30
C LEU A 268 12.84 -4.75 11.39
N THR A 269 13.12 -4.53 12.68
CA THR A 269 12.55 -5.34 13.78
C THR A 269 11.03 -5.24 13.88
N SER A 270 10.46 -4.08 13.53
CA SER A 270 9.02 -3.84 13.48
C SER A 270 8.31 -4.61 12.35
N PHE A 271 9.04 -5.00 11.29
CA PHE A 271 8.49 -5.64 10.09
C PHE A 271 8.69 -7.16 10.07
N LEU A 272 9.69 -7.70 10.76
CA LEU A 272 10.02 -9.13 10.76
C LEU A 272 9.03 -9.99 11.57
N GLY A 273 8.27 -9.37 12.48
CA GLY A 273 7.45 -10.08 13.46
C GLY A 273 8.29 -10.70 14.57
N LYS A 274 7.67 -11.09 15.69
CA LYS A 274 8.38 -11.70 16.82
C LYS A 274 8.76 -13.15 16.55
N GLY A 275 9.78 -13.35 15.71
CA GLY A 275 10.56 -14.59 15.69
C GLY A 275 11.20 -14.80 17.06
N GLY A 276 10.74 -15.80 17.80
CA GLY A 276 11.24 -16.08 19.14
C GLY A 276 12.71 -16.50 19.12
N SER A 277 13.56 -15.76 19.83
CA SER A 277 14.94 -16.18 20.10
C SER A 277 15.16 -16.23 21.60
N ASN A 278 15.35 -17.45 22.12
CA ASN A 278 15.71 -17.68 23.51
C ASN A 278 17.17 -17.25 23.73
N ASN A 279 17.36 -16.07 24.34
CA ASN A 279 18.26 -15.88 25.49
C ASN A 279 18.47 -14.39 25.81
N LYS A 280 18.17 -14.00 27.07
CA LYS A 280 18.91 -12.99 27.85
C LYS A 280 18.38 -12.92 29.28
N LYS A 281 18.84 -13.85 30.14
CA LYS A 281 18.67 -13.80 31.61
C LYS A 281 19.53 -12.69 32.24
N ALA A 282 19.40 -11.45 31.77
CA ALA A 282 20.21 -10.30 32.19
C ALA A 282 19.38 -9.10 32.70
N ILE A 283 18.06 -9.07 32.45
CA ILE A 283 17.17 -7.96 32.86
C ILE A 283 16.49 -8.23 34.21
N ILE A 284 16.36 -9.50 34.62
CA ILE A 284 15.57 -9.91 35.78
C ILE A 284 16.17 -9.44 37.13
N TRP A 285 17.50 -9.30 37.23
CA TRP A 285 18.15 -8.94 38.50
C TRP A 285 18.03 -7.46 38.91
N GLY A 286 17.76 -6.54 37.98
CA GLY A 286 17.52 -5.13 38.32
C GLY A 286 16.13 -4.87 38.91
N VAL A 287 15.13 -5.63 38.45
CA VAL A 287 13.72 -5.42 38.83
C VAL A 287 13.43 -5.93 40.25
N VAL A 288 14.00 -7.07 40.65
CA VAL A 288 13.76 -7.67 41.96
C VAL A 288 14.23 -6.77 43.11
N GLY A 289 15.40 -6.12 42.97
CA GLY A 289 15.90 -5.16 43.98
C GLY A 289 15.01 -3.93 44.13
N GLY A 290 14.53 -3.36 43.01
CA GLY A 290 13.63 -2.22 43.02
C GLY A 290 12.27 -2.54 43.65
N VAL A 291 11.71 -3.73 43.39
CA VAL A 291 10.44 -4.19 43.98
C VAL A 291 10.58 -4.39 45.50
N ILE A 292 11.69 -4.96 45.99
CA ILE A 292 11.91 -5.14 47.44
C ILE A 292 12.06 -3.78 48.14
N ALA A 293 12.78 -2.82 47.56
CA ALA A 293 12.90 -1.47 48.10
C ALA A 293 11.54 -0.73 48.15
N LEU A 294 10.73 -0.84 47.09
CA LEU A 294 9.37 -0.29 47.04
C LEU A 294 8.43 -0.94 48.07
N LEU A 295 8.53 -2.25 48.29
CA LEU A 295 7.75 -2.96 49.31
C LEU A 295 8.10 -2.50 50.73
N LEU A 296 9.39 -2.30 51.05
CA LEU A 296 9.82 -1.76 52.35
C LEU A 296 9.34 -0.31 52.55
N PHE A 297 9.39 0.52 51.51
CA PHE A 297 8.84 1.88 51.55
C PHE A 297 7.32 1.88 51.76
N ALA A 298 6.60 0.99 51.08
CA ALA A 298 5.16 0.82 51.24
C ALA A 298 4.77 0.37 52.67
N VAL A 299 5.53 -0.55 53.29
CA VAL A 299 5.29 -0.96 54.69
C VAL A 299 5.49 0.19 55.66
N GLY A 300 6.56 0.99 55.50
CA GLY A 300 6.76 2.21 56.31
C GLY A 300 5.63 3.23 56.14
N PHE A 301 5.18 3.42 54.90
CA PHE A 301 4.06 4.31 54.56
C PHE A 301 2.72 3.84 55.15
N ILE A 302 2.47 2.52 55.17
CA ILE A 302 1.28 1.91 55.79
C ILE A 302 1.30 2.13 57.31
N ILE A 303 2.44 1.97 57.99
CA ILE A 303 2.55 2.22 59.44
C ILE A 303 2.26 3.70 59.76
N TRP A 304 2.72 4.63 58.91
CA TRP A 304 2.43 6.06 59.03
C TRP A 304 0.93 6.38 58.82
N PHE A 305 0.29 5.78 57.82
CA PHE A 305 -1.13 5.97 57.54
C PHE A 305 -2.06 5.39 58.61
N ARG A 306 -1.64 4.37 59.37
CA ARG A 306 -2.44 3.79 60.48
C ARG A 306 -2.60 4.71 61.70
N ARG A 307 -2.03 5.93 61.69
CA ARG A 307 -2.18 6.93 62.77
C ARG A 307 -3.24 8.01 62.52
N LYS A 308 -4.06 7.93 61.46
CA LYS A 308 -5.19 8.88 61.24
C LYS A 308 -6.55 8.19 61.10
N PRO A 309 -7.64 8.73 61.70
CA PRO A 309 -8.97 8.15 61.63
C PRO A 309 -9.64 8.35 60.27
N MET A 310 -10.60 7.46 59.94
CA MET A 310 -11.23 7.32 58.62
C MET A 310 -12.06 8.51 58.15
N ARG A 311 -12.13 8.68 56.82
CA ARG A 311 -13.41 8.89 56.11
C ARG A 311 -13.40 8.19 54.74
N GLU A 312 -14.40 7.33 54.56
CA GLU A 312 -14.91 6.54 53.41
C GLU A 312 -14.17 6.36 52.06
N ARG A 313 -14.56 5.25 51.42
CA ARG A 313 -13.84 4.49 50.37
C ARG A 313 -14.58 4.53 49.03
N ARG A 314 -13.86 4.68 47.90
CA ARG A 314 -14.25 4.00 46.64
C ARG A 314 -13.14 3.85 45.59
N GLY A 315 -12.95 2.60 45.14
CA GLY A 315 -12.68 2.29 43.73
C GLY A 315 -11.22 2.35 43.25
N ASP A 316 -10.55 1.21 43.29
CA ASP A 316 -9.33 0.93 42.52
C ASP A 316 -9.66 0.75 41.03
N ILE A 317 -8.78 1.19 40.11
CA ILE A 317 -8.91 0.95 38.66
C ILE A 317 -7.53 0.66 38.05
N LEU A 318 -7.12 -0.60 38.11
CA LEU A 318 -6.23 -1.19 37.12
C LEU A 318 -6.83 -2.52 36.65
N GLY A 319 -7.52 -2.44 35.51
CA GLY A 319 -8.33 -3.53 34.95
C GLY A 319 -8.67 -3.24 33.50
N ALA A 320 -7.66 -2.86 32.70
CA ALA A 320 -7.79 -2.68 31.27
C ALA A 320 -7.87 -4.04 30.57
N THR A 321 -9.07 -4.63 30.57
CA THR A 321 -9.44 -5.73 29.67
C THR A 321 -9.17 -5.33 28.23
N GLU A 322 -8.85 -6.30 27.35
CA GLU A 322 -8.71 -6.03 25.92
C GLU A 322 -9.91 -5.23 25.36
N LEU A 323 -9.60 -4.19 24.58
CA LEU A 323 -10.58 -3.28 23.98
C LEU A 323 -11.49 -4.06 23.00
N ARG A 324 -12.71 -4.41 23.44
CA ARG A 324 -13.63 -5.35 22.76
C ARG A 324 -14.21 -4.86 21.42
N GLY A 325 -13.77 -3.72 20.92
CA GLY A 325 -14.32 -3.06 19.72
C GLY A 325 -15.78 -2.60 19.87
N PRO A 326 -16.35 -1.98 18.82
CA PRO A 326 -17.78 -1.69 18.77
C PRO A 326 -18.59 -2.98 18.59
N VAL A 327 -19.78 -3.02 19.21
CA VAL A 327 -20.74 -4.12 18.98
C VAL A 327 -21.40 -3.86 17.63
N ASN A 328 -21.31 -4.78 16.67
CA ASN A 328 -21.90 -4.58 15.34
C ASN A 328 -23.43 -4.52 15.39
N PHE A 329 -24.01 -3.37 15.04
CA PHE A 329 -25.46 -3.22 14.86
C PHE A 329 -25.83 -3.41 13.40
N LYS A 330 -26.87 -4.22 13.15
CA LYS A 330 -27.42 -4.35 11.80
C LYS A 330 -28.18 -3.06 11.49
N TYR A 331 -27.99 -2.51 10.29
CA TYR A 331 -28.58 -1.23 9.87
C TYR A 331 -30.11 -1.19 10.07
N LYS A 332 -30.81 -2.33 9.88
CA LYS A 332 -32.24 -2.49 10.17
C LYS A 332 -32.63 -2.17 11.63
N ASP A 333 -31.77 -2.48 12.59
CA ASP A 333 -32.02 -2.22 14.01
C ASP A 333 -31.78 -0.74 14.35
N LEU A 334 -30.95 -0.03 13.56
CA LEU A 334 -30.74 1.42 13.67
C LEU A 334 -31.88 2.21 13.00
N ILE A 335 -32.34 1.80 11.81
CA ILE A 335 -33.55 2.33 11.15
C ILE A 335 -34.76 2.17 12.08
N SER A 336 -34.96 0.96 12.63
CA SER A 336 -36.07 0.70 13.55
C SER A 336 -35.98 1.58 14.79
N ALA A 337 -34.77 1.78 15.33
CA ALA A 337 -34.56 2.64 16.49
C ALA A 337 -34.84 4.13 16.20
N THR A 338 -34.42 4.67 15.05
CA THR A 338 -34.58 6.09 14.67
C THR A 338 -35.93 6.42 14.02
N LYS A 339 -36.83 5.43 13.89
CA LYS A 339 -38.06 5.51 13.09
C LYS A 339 -37.78 5.93 11.65
N ASN A 340 -36.85 5.24 11.00
CA ASN A 340 -36.35 5.50 9.65
C ASN A 340 -35.70 6.89 9.48
N PHE A 341 -34.83 7.27 10.44
CA PHE A 341 -34.13 8.56 10.42
C PHE A 341 -35.08 9.75 10.22
N ASN A 342 -36.22 9.73 10.91
CA ASN A 342 -37.24 10.77 10.80
C ASN A 342 -36.66 12.12 11.25
N GLU A 343 -36.87 13.18 10.46
CA GLU A 343 -36.39 14.53 10.75
C GLU A 343 -36.89 15.08 12.11
N GLN A 344 -38.07 14.65 12.60
CA GLN A 344 -38.55 14.97 13.95
C GLN A 344 -37.67 14.39 15.07
N ASN A 345 -36.86 13.36 14.76
CA ASN A 345 -35.86 12.78 15.65
C ASN A 345 -34.44 13.33 15.38
N LYS A 346 -34.24 14.23 14.42
CA LYS A 346 -32.93 14.81 14.11
C LYS A 346 -32.46 15.67 15.28
N LEU A 347 -31.29 15.32 15.81
CA LEU A 347 -30.62 16.00 16.92
C LEU A 347 -29.65 17.09 16.45
N GLY A 348 -29.21 17.01 15.20
CA GLY A 348 -28.33 18.01 14.59
C GLY A 348 -27.76 17.57 13.24
N GLU A 349 -27.16 18.53 12.55
CA GLU A 349 -26.52 18.39 11.24
C GLU A 349 -25.16 19.09 11.26
N GLY A 350 -24.22 18.65 10.43
CA GLY A 350 -22.92 19.28 10.25
C GLY A 350 -22.11 18.61 9.14
N GLY A 351 -20.91 19.13 8.86
CA GLY A 351 -20.07 18.74 7.71
C GLY A 351 -19.58 17.29 7.63
N PHE A 352 -20.07 16.40 8.50
CA PHE A 352 -19.81 14.94 8.48
C PHE A 352 -21.10 14.11 8.53
N GLY A 353 -22.26 14.72 8.21
CA GLY A 353 -23.57 14.08 8.16
C GLY A 353 -24.42 14.21 9.44
N ASP A 354 -25.68 13.78 9.30
CA ASP A 354 -26.79 13.96 10.25
C ASP A 354 -26.68 13.11 11.53
N VAL A 355 -27.25 13.59 12.63
CA VAL A 355 -27.39 12.83 13.89
C VAL A 355 -28.87 12.72 14.26
N TYR A 356 -29.35 11.50 14.50
CA TYR A 356 -30.74 11.22 14.87
C TYR A 356 -30.85 10.53 16.24
N LYS A 357 -31.90 10.85 16.99
CA LYS A 357 -32.30 10.12 18.19
C LYS A 357 -32.93 8.79 17.80
N GLY A 358 -32.56 7.71 18.48
CA GLY A 358 -33.22 6.42 18.33
C GLY A 358 -33.36 5.67 19.65
N THR A 359 -34.28 4.71 19.69
CA THR A 359 -34.48 3.81 20.84
C THR A 359 -34.32 2.36 20.38
N LEU A 360 -33.25 1.71 20.84
CA LEU A 360 -32.97 0.31 20.52
C LEU A 360 -34.03 -0.63 21.12
N LYS A 361 -34.15 -1.85 20.55
CA LYS A 361 -35.13 -2.87 20.96
C LYS A 361 -35.12 -3.25 22.45
N ASN A 362 -34.00 -3.03 23.14
CA ASN A 362 -33.86 -3.22 24.59
C ASN A 362 -34.25 -1.97 25.41
N GLY A 363 -35.00 -1.03 24.83
CA GLY A 363 -35.40 0.23 25.45
C GLY A 363 -34.31 1.30 25.55
N LYS A 364 -33.06 1.01 25.14
CA LYS A 364 -31.94 1.94 25.30
C LYS A 364 -31.98 3.05 24.26
N ILE A 365 -32.08 4.29 24.72
CA ILE A 365 -31.97 5.49 23.89
C ILE A 365 -30.50 5.67 23.43
N VAL A 366 -30.32 6.00 22.16
CA VAL A 366 -29.03 6.20 21.47
C VAL A 366 -29.10 7.41 20.54
N ALA A 367 -27.94 7.97 20.20
CA ALA A 367 -27.79 8.85 19.04
C ALA A 367 -27.15 8.05 17.90
N VAL A 368 -27.73 8.12 16.71
CA VAL A 368 -27.26 7.42 15.50
C VAL A 368 -26.81 8.47 14.49
N LYS A 369 -25.50 8.50 14.23
CA LYS A 369 -24.91 9.42 13.24
C LYS A 369 -24.86 8.73 11.87
N LYS A 370 -25.53 9.33 10.89
CA LYS A 370 -25.53 8.96 9.47
C LYS A 370 -24.43 9.77 8.79
N LEU A 371 -23.32 9.12 8.44
CA LEU A 371 -22.14 9.81 7.93
C LEU A 371 -22.31 10.19 6.45
N ALA A 372 -21.94 11.43 6.11
CA ALA A 372 -21.66 11.87 4.76
C ALA A 372 -20.14 12.11 4.67
N ILE A 373 -19.41 11.22 4.00
CA ILE A 373 -17.95 11.23 3.96
C ILE A 373 -17.44 11.02 2.54
N GLY A 374 -16.63 11.98 2.07
CA GLY A 374 -15.85 11.89 0.84
C GLY A 374 -14.54 11.09 1.00
N GLN A 375 -13.92 10.78 -0.12
CA GLN A 375 -12.85 9.79 -0.23
C GLN A 375 -11.54 10.22 0.46
N SER A 376 -11.11 9.51 1.52
CA SER A 376 -9.68 9.34 1.81
C SER A 376 -9.39 8.07 2.62
N VAL A 377 -8.27 7.41 2.32
CA VAL A 377 -7.82 6.19 3.04
C VAL A 377 -7.37 6.52 4.47
N ARG A 378 -6.87 7.74 4.70
CA ARG A 378 -6.48 8.20 6.04
C ARG A 378 -7.69 8.35 6.95
N ALA A 379 -8.77 8.97 6.47
CA ALA A 379 -10.02 9.07 7.23
C ALA A 379 -10.61 7.70 7.61
N LYS A 380 -10.42 6.65 6.79
CA LYS A 380 -10.85 5.28 7.13
C LYS A 380 -10.07 4.70 8.31
N ALA A 381 -8.74 4.82 8.32
CA ALA A 381 -7.89 4.29 9.39
C ALA A 381 -8.01 5.10 10.70
N ASP A 382 -8.11 6.42 10.59
CA ASP A 382 -8.33 7.31 11.74
C ASP A 382 -9.73 7.04 12.34
N PHE A 383 -10.77 6.90 11.51
CA PHE A 383 -12.12 6.52 11.94
C PHE A 383 -12.16 5.15 12.63
N GLU A 384 -11.59 4.09 12.05
CA GLU A 384 -11.56 2.77 12.68
C GLU A 384 -10.81 2.79 14.04
N SER A 385 -9.77 3.61 14.17
CA SER A 385 -9.02 3.80 15.42
C SER A 385 -9.80 4.58 16.48
N GLU A 386 -10.42 5.71 16.11
CA GLU A 386 -11.26 6.52 17.00
C GLU A 386 -12.52 5.75 17.44
N VAL A 387 -13.19 5.04 16.54
CA VAL A 387 -14.35 4.19 16.84
C VAL A 387 -13.96 3.09 17.83
N LYS A 388 -12.77 2.48 17.69
CA LYS A 388 -12.27 1.45 18.61
C LYS A 388 -11.89 2.01 19.98
N LEU A 389 -11.39 3.24 20.06
CA LEU A 389 -11.16 3.94 21.34
C LEU A 389 -12.49 4.33 22.02
N ILE A 390 -13.36 5.07 21.31
CA ILE A 390 -14.62 5.60 21.84
C ILE A 390 -15.61 4.49 22.22
N SER A 391 -15.61 3.35 21.52
CA SER A 391 -16.44 2.18 21.91
C SER A 391 -16.09 1.59 23.28
N ASN A 392 -14.89 1.89 23.82
CA ASN A 392 -14.37 1.35 25.07
C ASN A 392 -14.20 2.40 26.19
N VAL A 393 -14.26 3.70 25.91
CA VAL A 393 -14.29 4.75 26.94
C VAL A 393 -15.64 4.77 27.64
N HIS A 394 -15.64 4.49 28.95
CA HIS A 394 -16.84 4.46 29.80
C HIS A 394 -16.77 5.55 30.87
N HIS A 395 -17.38 6.70 30.61
CA HIS A 395 -17.47 7.80 31.56
C HIS A 395 -18.90 8.36 31.62
N ARG A 396 -19.36 8.77 32.80
CA ARG A 396 -20.74 9.23 33.06
C ARG A 396 -21.21 10.43 32.21
N ASN A 397 -20.27 11.14 31.58
CA ASN A 397 -20.54 12.33 30.75
C ASN A 397 -20.24 12.10 29.24
N LEU A 398 -20.11 10.85 28.76
CA LEU A 398 -19.76 10.52 27.35
C LEU A 398 -20.68 9.43 26.73
N ILE A 399 -20.75 9.37 25.38
CA ILE A 399 -21.67 8.52 24.58
C ILE A 399 -20.91 7.38 23.84
N ARG A 400 -21.54 6.23 23.53
CA ARG A 400 -20.92 4.94 23.07
C ARG A 400 -21.44 4.39 21.69
N LEU A 401 -20.64 3.62 20.92
CA LEU A 401 -20.71 3.45 19.41
C LEU A 401 -20.77 1.99 18.75
N LEU A 402 -20.98 1.88 17.40
CA LEU A 402 -21.63 0.82 16.53
C LEU A 402 -20.92 0.46 15.11
N GLY A 403 -21.59 -0.03 14.00
CA GLY A 403 -20.97 -0.72 12.76
C GLY A 403 -21.50 -0.49 11.26
N GLY A 404 -21.12 -1.30 10.21
CA GLY A 404 -21.27 -1.04 8.69
C GLY A 404 -21.37 -2.20 7.60
N TYR A 405 -21.06 -1.99 6.27
CA TYR A 405 -21.34 -2.86 5.02
C TYR A 405 -20.31 -2.85 3.79
N THR A 406 -20.42 -3.66 2.67
CA THR A 406 -19.44 -3.80 1.49
C THR A 406 -19.82 -4.69 0.21
N ALA A 407 -19.11 -4.58 -0.96
CA ALA A 407 -19.27 -5.29 -2.30
C ALA A 407 -18.22 -6.43 -2.66
N PRO A 408 -18.37 -7.27 -3.74
CA PRO A 408 -17.64 -8.55 -3.92
C PRO A 408 -16.12 -8.52 -4.19
N GLU A 409 -15.62 -7.88 -5.25
CA GLU A 409 -14.17 -7.81 -5.50
C GLU A 409 -13.44 -6.97 -4.43
N TYR A 410 -14.15 -6.07 -3.76
CA TYR A 410 -13.67 -5.43 -2.54
C TYR A 410 -13.64 -6.42 -1.36
N ALA A 411 -14.63 -7.31 -1.22
CA ALA A 411 -14.68 -8.33 -0.16
C ALA A 411 -13.68 -9.48 -0.33
N ILE A 412 -13.30 -9.79 -1.58
CA ILE A 412 -12.40 -10.91 -1.92
C ILE A 412 -10.96 -10.42 -2.17
N HIS A 413 -10.78 -9.27 -2.83
CA HIS A 413 -9.47 -8.76 -3.28
C HIS A 413 -9.12 -7.34 -2.78
N GLY A 414 -10.04 -6.64 -2.11
CA GLY A 414 -9.80 -5.28 -1.60
C GLY A 414 -9.63 -4.20 -2.69
N GLN A 415 -9.92 -4.51 -3.95
CA GLN A 415 -9.74 -3.60 -5.07
C GLN A 415 -10.88 -2.58 -5.13
N LEU A 416 -10.53 -1.29 -5.22
CA LEU A 416 -11.47 -0.20 -5.40
C LEU A 416 -11.37 0.33 -6.83
N SER A 417 -12.48 0.35 -7.56
CA SER A 417 -12.59 0.94 -8.90
C SER A 417 -13.94 1.62 -9.07
N THR A 418 -14.07 2.51 -10.05
CA THR A 418 -15.35 3.15 -10.41
C THR A 418 -16.42 2.14 -10.87
N LYS A 419 -16.02 0.91 -11.23
CA LYS A 419 -16.91 -0.19 -11.59
C LYS A 419 -17.50 -0.93 -10.36
N VAL A 420 -17.01 -0.65 -9.15
CA VAL A 420 -17.63 -1.08 -7.87
C VAL A 420 -18.92 -0.30 -7.64
N ASP A 421 -18.92 1.00 -7.97
CA ASP A 421 -20.10 1.85 -7.91
C ASP A 421 -21.12 1.43 -8.99
N THR A 422 -20.66 1.05 -10.19
CA THR A 422 -21.52 0.43 -11.22
C THR A 422 -22.20 -0.85 -10.72
N TYR A 423 -21.46 -1.75 -10.09
CA TYR A 423 -22.05 -2.99 -9.53
C TYR A 423 -23.10 -2.67 -8.45
N SER A 424 -22.77 -1.74 -7.56
CA SER A 424 -23.67 -1.31 -6.47
C SER A 424 -24.94 -0.65 -7.02
N TYR A 425 -24.80 0.17 -8.07
CA TYR A 425 -25.92 0.75 -8.82
C TYR A 425 -26.81 -0.33 -9.44
N GLY A 426 -26.24 -1.33 -10.12
CA GLY A 426 -27.00 -2.44 -10.69
C GLY A 426 -27.81 -3.22 -9.64
N VAL A 427 -27.23 -3.51 -8.47
CA VAL A 427 -27.96 -4.15 -7.37
C VAL A 427 -29.11 -3.26 -6.88
N VAL A 428 -28.88 -1.95 -6.70
CA VAL A 428 -29.93 -1.01 -6.26
C VAL A 428 -31.05 -0.88 -7.31
N VAL A 429 -30.75 -0.89 -8.61
CA VAL A 429 -31.77 -0.90 -9.66
C VAL A 429 -32.63 -2.17 -9.58
N LEU A 430 -32.03 -3.35 -9.35
CA LEU A 430 -32.78 -4.59 -9.13
C LEU A 430 -33.64 -4.52 -7.84
N GLU A 431 -33.13 -3.91 -6.75
CA GLU A 431 -33.92 -3.71 -5.53
C GLU A 431 -35.11 -2.75 -5.75
N ILE A 432 -34.95 -1.72 -6.59
CA ILE A 432 -36.01 -0.77 -6.93
C ILE A 432 -37.08 -1.43 -7.81
N VAL A 433 -36.67 -2.09 -8.91
CA VAL A 433 -37.61 -2.70 -9.87
C VAL A 433 -38.43 -3.80 -9.22
N SER A 434 -37.83 -4.59 -8.31
CA SER A 434 -38.50 -5.72 -7.66
C SER A 434 -39.16 -5.41 -6.32
N GLY A 435 -38.93 -4.22 -5.75
CA GLY A 435 -39.31 -3.87 -4.37
C GLY A 435 -38.66 -4.72 -3.27
N ARG A 436 -37.81 -5.68 -3.64
CA ARG A 436 -37.20 -6.66 -2.74
C ARG A 436 -35.78 -6.27 -2.40
N LYS A 437 -35.33 -6.67 -1.22
CA LYS A 437 -33.94 -6.43 -0.79
C LYS A 437 -33.03 -7.51 -1.35
N SER A 438 -31.79 -7.16 -1.65
CA SER A 438 -30.78 -8.07 -2.22
C SER A 438 -30.50 -9.31 -1.34
N ASN A 439 -30.87 -9.26 -0.06
CA ASN A 439 -30.75 -10.34 0.92
C ASN A 439 -32.12 -10.90 1.40
N ASP A 440 -33.22 -10.65 0.67
CA ASP A 440 -34.56 -11.13 1.04
C ASP A 440 -34.79 -12.56 0.53
N VAL A 441 -34.64 -13.55 1.41
CA VAL A 441 -34.60 -14.99 1.07
C VAL A 441 -36.01 -15.61 1.04
N LYS A 442 -36.98 -14.94 0.41
CA LYS A 442 -38.42 -15.27 0.50
C LYS A 442 -38.98 -16.15 -0.62
N LEU A 443 -38.17 -16.61 -1.55
CA LEU A 443 -38.60 -17.55 -2.57
C LEU A 443 -38.48 -18.99 -2.04
N GLU A 444 -39.62 -19.61 -1.79
CA GLU A 444 -39.73 -21.08 -1.76
C GLU A 444 -40.03 -21.59 -3.19
N PRO A 445 -39.55 -22.78 -3.58
CA PRO A 445 -38.88 -23.80 -2.77
C PRO A 445 -37.34 -23.76 -2.83
N ILE A 446 -36.73 -22.75 -3.47
CA ILE A 446 -35.27 -22.61 -3.55
C ILE A 446 -34.90 -21.19 -3.09
N THR A 447 -34.09 -21.12 -2.04
CA THR A 447 -33.57 -19.88 -1.43
C THR A 447 -32.66 -19.12 -2.40
N GLN A 448 -33.26 -18.39 -3.34
CA GLN A 448 -32.55 -17.59 -4.33
C GLN A 448 -32.34 -16.17 -3.82
N TYR A 449 -31.12 -15.67 -3.97
CA TYR A 449 -30.81 -14.26 -3.75
C TYR A 449 -31.38 -13.42 -4.89
N LEU A 450 -31.70 -12.14 -4.67
CA LEU A 450 -32.33 -11.27 -5.69
C LEU A 450 -31.60 -11.29 -7.04
N LEU A 451 -30.26 -11.24 -7.01
CA LEU A 451 -29.44 -11.31 -8.23
C LEU A 451 -29.59 -12.67 -8.93
N GLU A 452 -29.59 -13.78 -8.20
CA GLU A 452 -29.78 -15.14 -8.74
C GLU A 452 -31.18 -15.31 -9.37
N TRP A 453 -32.21 -14.75 -8.72
CA TRP A 453 -33.58 -14.76 -9.24
C TRP A 453 -33.73 -13.91 -10.51
N ALA A 454 -33.18 -12.70 -10.53
CA ALA A 454 -33.18 -11.83 -11.71
C ALA A 454 -32.45 -12.46 -12.90
N TRP A 455 -31.32 -13.14 -12.66
CA TRP A 455 -30.62 -13.90 -13.70
C TRP A 455 -31.45 -15.06 -14.26
N LYS A 456 -32.15 -15.81 -13.40
CA LYS A 456 -33.04 -16.89 -13.85
C LYS A 456 -34.18 -16.35 -14.73
N LEU A 457 -34.84 -15.27 -14.30
CA LEU A 457 -35.94 -14.66 -15.07
C LEU A 457 -35.46 -14.08 -16.41
N TYR A 458 -34.21 -13.59 -16.49
CA TYR A 458 -33.59 -13.18 -17.75
C TYR A 458 -33.38 -14.36 -18.69
N GLU A 459 -32.80 -15.47 -18.20
CA GLU A 459 -32.56 -16.69 -18.99
C GLU A 459 -33.85 -17.37 -19.45
N ASP A 460 -34.90 -17.36 -18.62
CA ASP A 460 -36.23 -17.91 -18.94
C ASP A 460 -37.06 -16.97 -19.85
N GLY A 461 -36.59 -15.73 -20.13
CA GLY A 461 -37.33 -14.73 -20.92
C GLY A 461 -38.49 -14.04 -20.19
N MET A 462 -38.59 -14.22 -18.86
CA MET A 462 -39.70 -13.80 -18.00
C MET A 462 -39.32 -12.56 -17.15
N LEU A 463 -38.58 -11.60 -17.71
CA LEU A 463 -38.09 -10.40 -17.00
C LEU A 463 -39.17 -9.60 -16.26
N MET A 464 -40.42 -9.61 -16.75
CA MET A 464 -41.49 -8.84 -16.13
C MET A 464 -41.93 -9.42 -14.77
N ASP A 465 -41.70 -10.71 -14.52
CA ASP A 465 -41.97 -11.37 -13.23
C ASP A 465 -41.00 -10.89 -12.12
N LEU A 466 -39.97 -10.13 -12.48
CA LEU A 466 -39.07 -9.47 -11.53
C LEU A 466 -39.69 -8.19 -10.96
N VAL A 467 -40.63 -7.57 -11.67
CA VAL A 467 -41.22 -6.27 -11.33
C VAL A 467 -42.11 -6.39 -10.10
N ASP A 468 -42.06 -5.41 -9.19
CA ASP A 468 -42.91 -5.37 -8.01
C ASP A 468 -44.40 -5.33 -8.42
N GLU A 469 -45.15 -6.36 -8.00
CA GLU A 469 -46.60 -6.51 -8.21
C GLU A 469 -47.44 -5.32 -7.67
N SER A 470 -46.85 -4.46 -6.85
CA SER A 470 -47.50 -3.24 -6.32
C SER A 470 -47.30 -1.98 -7.16
N LEU A 471 -46.53 -2.04 -8.25
CA LEU A 471 -46.43 -0.96 -9.23
C LEU A 471 -47.61 -1.02 -10.21
N ASP A 472 -48.20 0.14 -10.51
CA ASP A 472 -49.29 0.23 -11.48
C ASP A 472 -48.75 0.03 -12.90
N SER A 473 -49.35 -0.92 -13.63
CA SER A 473 -49.01 -1.24 -15.02
C SER A 473 -49.28 -0.10 -16.01
N GLU A 474 -50.08 0.91 -15.63
CA GLU A 474 -50.29 2.12 -16.44
C GLU A 474 -49.18 3.18 -16.23
N GLU A 475 -48.34 3.06 -15.20
CA GLU A 475 -47.29 4.04 -14.88
C GLU A 475 -45.94 3.79 -15.59
N TYR A 476 -45.77 2.67 -16.30
CA TYR A 476 -44.50 2.33 -16.96
C TYR A 476 -44.64 1.63 -18.33
N GLU A 477 -43.69 1.90 -19.23
CA GLU A 477 -43.57 1.17 -20.50
C GLU A 477 -42.80 -0.14 -20.31
N ILE A 478 -43.38 -1.27 -20.73
CA ILE A 478 -42.82 -2.62 -20.60
C ILE A 478 -41.40 -2.71 -21.17
N GLU A 479 -41.18 -2.18 -22.37
CA GLU A 479 -39.88 -2.18 -23.06
C GLU A 479 -38.83 -1.34 -22.33
N GLN A 480 -39.23 -0.26 -21.65
CA GLN A 480 -38.31 0.55 -20.83
C GLN A 480 -37.90 -0.21 -19.57
N VAL A 481 -38.83 -0.90 -18.91
CA VAL A 481 -38.52 -1.69 -17.69
C VAL A 481 -37.60 -2.87 -18.00
N LYS A 482 -37.86 -3.64 -19.07
CA LYS A 482 -36.95 -4.69 -19.55
C LYS A 482 -35.54 -4.15 -19.78
N LYS A 483 -35.42 -3.03 -20.50
CA LYS A 483 -34.14 -2.36 -20.78
C LYS A 483 -33.40 -1.92 -19.51
N VAL A 484 -34.11 -1.41 -18.51
CA VAL A 484 -33.52 -1.03 -17.21
C VAL A 484 -32.99 -2.27 -16.45
N ILE A 485 -33.72 -3.39 -16.49
CA ILE A 485 -33.27 -4.65 -15.88
C ILE A 485 -32.03 -5.19 -16.61
N GLU A 486 -32.01 -5.21 -17.94
CA GLU A 486 -30.85 -5.62 -18.75
C GLU A 486 -29.60 -4.78 -18.44
N ILE A 487 -29.75 -3.46 -18.33
CA ILE A 487 -28.67 -2.55 -17.92
C ILE A 487 -28.18 -2.88 -16.49
N ALA A 488 -29.07 -3.26 -15.57
CA ALA A 488 -28.69 -3.70 -14.23
C ALA A 488 -27.93 -5.04 -14.22
N LEU A 489 -28.26 -5.98 -15.13
CA LEU A 489 -27.54 -7.24 -15.33
C LEU A 489 -26.17 -7.05 -16.00
N LEU A 490 -26.03 -6.06 -16.88
CA LEU A 490 -24.73 -5.59 -17.40
C LEU A 490 -23.89 -4.92 -16.30
N CYS A 491 -24.52 -4.15 -15.40
CA CYS A 491 -23.84 -3.54 -14.27
C CYS A 491 -23.32 -4.56 -13.24
N THR A 492 -23.97 -5.72 -13.11
CA THR A 492 -23.67 -6.76 -12.11
C THR A 492 -22.80 -7.92 -12.62
N GLN A 493 -22.15 -7.78 -13.78
CA GLN A 493 -21.21 -8.77 -14.32
C GLN A 493 -20.07 -9.11 -13.33
N SER A 494 -19.65 -10.38 -13.28
CA SER A 494 -18.49 -10.80 -12.46
C SER A 494 -17.20 -10.09 -12.89
N SER A 495 -16.98 -9.95 -14.20
CA SER A 495 -15.80 -9.30 -14.77
C SER A 495 -15.91 -7.78 -14.71
N VAL A 496 -14.92 -7.13 -14.11
CA VAL A 496 -14.81 -5.66 -14.01
C VAL A 496 -14.74 -5.00 -15.39
N VAL A 497 -14.13 -5.67 -16.37
CA VAL A 497 -14.00 -5.20 -17.76
C VAL A 497 -15.33 -5.27 -18.51
N SER A 498 -16.18 -6.26 -18.17
CA SER A 498 -17.49 -6.49 -18.81
C SER A 498 -18.61 -5.63 -18.25
N ARG A 499 -18.40 -4.90 -17.14
CA ARG A 499 -19.35 -3.91 -16.64
C ARG A 499 -19.22 -2.61 -17.44
N PRO A 500 -20.30 -1.91 -17.82
CA PRO A 500 -20.22 -0.58 -18.39
C PRO A 500 -19.62 0.44 -17.40
N THR A 501 -19.10 1.55 -17.88
CA THR A 501 -18.82 2.76 -17.07
C THR A 501 -20.14 3.46 -16.76
N MET A 502 -20.20 4.29 -15.71
CA MET A 502 -21.41 5.08 -15.45
C MET A 502 -21.77 6.04 -16.60
N SER A 503 -20.79 6.50 -17.38
CA SER A 503 -21.01 7.23 -18.64
C SER A 503 -21.71 6.37 -19.70
N GLU A 504 -21.27 5.12 -19.88
CA GLU A 504 -21.92 4.17 -20.80
C GLU A 504 -23.32 3.78 -20.30
N VAL A 505 -23.53 3.61 -18.99
CA VAL A 505 -24.86 3.40 -18.39
C VAL A 505 -25.80 4.57 -18.73
N VAL A 506 -25.36 5.82 -18.60
CA VAL A 506 -26.16 7.00 -18.97
C VAL A 506 -26.49 7.00 -20.47
N VAL A 507 -25.53 6.68 -21.35
CA VAL A 507 -25.77 6.55 -22.80
C VAL A 507 -26.75 5.41 -23.10
N LEU A 508 -26.61 4.25 -22.45
CA LEU A 508 -27.51 3.11 -22.59
C LEU A 508 -28.93 3.44 -22.12
N LEU A 509 -29.11 4.19 -21.03
CA LEU A 509 -30.43 4.63 -20.57
C LEU A 509 -31.07 5.60 -21.57
N LEU A 510 -30.33 6.61 -22.04
CA LEU A 510 -30.83 7.68 -22.92
C LEU A 510 -31.02 7.27 -24.39
N SER A 511 -30.42 6.17 -24.86
CA SER A 511 -30.58 5.68 -26.22
C SER A 511 -32.01 5.18 -26.50
N LYS A 512 -32.44 5.18 -27.77
CA LYS A 512 -33.69 4.51 -28.20
C LYS A 512 -33.49 3.06 -28.64
N GLY A 513 -32.31 2.48 -28.42
CA GLY A 513 -31.95 1.12 -28.82
C GLY A 513 -31.53 0.25 -27.65
N TYR A 514 -31.54 -1.06 -27.87
CA TYR A 514 -31.03 -2.06 -26.93
C TYR A 514 -29.49 -2.04 -26.86
N ALA A 515 -28.93 -2.63 -25.80
CA ALA A 515 -27.48 -2.78 -25.67
C ALA A 515 -26.91 -3.69 -26.78
N THR A 516 -25.70 -3.40 -27.25
CA THR A 516 -25.01 -4.22 -28.27
C THR A 516 -24.44 -5.52 -27.69
N ASP A 517 -24.20 -5.55 -26.38
CA ASP A 517 -23.60 -6.68 -25.67
C ASP A 517 -24.64 -7.36 -24.78
N THR A 518 -24.73 -8.69 -24.85
CA THR A 518 -25.63 -9.47 -24.00
C THR A 518 -24.98 -9.77 -22.64
N PRO A 519 -25.66 -9.49 -21.51
CA PRO A 519 -25.12 -9.76 -20.19
C PRO A 519 -24.94 -11.28 -19.96
N THR A 520 -23.78 -11.69 -19.42
CA THR A 520 -23.44 -13.10 -19.16
C THR A 520 -23.60 -13.48 -17.67
N ARG A 521 -24.10 -14.68 -17.36
CA ARG A 521 -24.38 -15.10 -15.97
C ARG A 521 -23.12 -15.14 -15.08
N PRO A 522 -23.11 -14.44 -13.92
CA PRO A 522 -22.00 -14.42 -12.96
C PRO A 522 -21.61 -15.81 -12.42
N THR A 523 -20.33 -16.16 -12.50
CA THR A 523 -19.79 -17.48 -12.10
C THR A 523 -19.93 -17.79 -10.60
N PHE A 524 -20.03 -16.77 -9.74
CA PHE A 524 -20.14 -16.95 -8.29
C PHE A 524 -21.52 -17.50 -7.85
N ILE A 525 -22.56 -17.34 -8.68
CA ILE A 525 -23.94 -17.76 -8.34
C ILE A 525 -24.04 -19.31 -8.27
N ASP A 526 -23.20 -20.04 -9.00
CA ASP A 526 -23.23 -21.51 -9.04
C ASP A 526 -22.51 -22.19 -7.84
N ALA A 527 -21.77 -21.43 -7.03
CA ALA A 527 -21.00 -21.97 -5.90
C ALA A 527 -21.88 -22.52 -4.75
N THR A 528 -23.11 -22.02 -4.60
CA THR A 528 -24.04 -22.40 -3.53
C THR A 528 -24.63 -23.80 -3.70
N LYS A 529 -24.74 -24.31 -4.93
CA LYS A 529 -25.31 -25.65 -5.21
C LYS A 529 -24.47 -26.81 -4.67
N ARG A 530 -23.16 -26.63 -4.45
CA ARG A 530 -22.24 -27.73 -4.07
C ARG A 530 -22.18 -28.04 -2.56
N VAL A 531 -22.96 -27.34 -1.72
CA VAL A 531 -22.86 -27.46 -0.25
C VAL A 531 -24.01 -28.26 0.38
N ARG A 532 -25.06 -28.61 -0.36
CA ARG A 532 -26.18 -29.41 0.17
C ARG A 532 -26.02 -30.88 -0.24
N GLY A 533 -25.45 -31.67 0.68
CA GLY A 533 -25.13 -33.08 0.45
C GLY A 533 -26.33 -33.97 0.10
N ASP A 534 -26.06 -35.02 -0.67
CA ASP A 534 -27.05 -35.93 -1.22
C ASP A 534 -27.87 -36.69 -0.18
N LYS A 535 -29.16 -36.86 -0.50
CA LYS A 535 -29.91 -38.08 -0.18
C LYS A 535 -30.69 -38.53 -1.41
N SER A 536 -30.01 -39.34 -2.22
CA SER A 536 -30.53 -40.44 -3.05
C SER A 536 -32.04 -40.54 -3.29
N THR A 537 -32.44 -40.59 -4.56
CA THR A 537 -33.24 -41.70 -5.11
C THR A 537 -32.91 -41.87 -6.60
N SER A 538 -32.67 -43.11 -7.02
CA SER A 538 -32.27 -43.48 -8.38
C SER A 538 -33.45 -43.83 -9.28
N THR A 539 -33.48 -43.32 -10.53
CA THR A 539 -34.13 -44.06 -11.62
C THR A 539 -33.54 -43.74 -13.00
N GLY A 540 -33.05 -44.76 -13.70
CA GLY A 540 -33.35 -44.99 -15.12
C GLY A 540 -32.53 -44.30 -16.22
N SER A 541 -31.52 -45.05 -16.73
CA SER A 541 -31.07 -45.07 -18.16
C SER A 541 -30.32 -43.85 -18.73
N SER A 542 -29.38 -44.00 -19.67
CA SER A 542 -28.62 -45.18 -20.15
C SER A 542 -27.42 -44.74 -21.01
N THR A 543 -26.50 -45.68 -21.28
CA THR A 543 -25.37 -45.62 -22.25
C THR A 543 -24.29 -44.54 -21.99
N SER A 544 -23.07 -44.80 -21.48
CA SER A 544 -22.01 -45.82 -21.73
C SER A 544 -20.97 -45.40 -22.79
N ASN A 545 -19.70 -45.21 -22.39
CA ASN A 545 -18.60 -46.13 -22.74
C ASN A 545 -17.23 -45.74 -22.13
N ALA A 546 -16.36 -46.75 -21.99
CA ALA A 546 -14.90 -46.69 -21.78
C ALA A 546 -14.34 -46.37 -20.37
N THR A 547 -14.42 -47.38 -19.50
CA THR A 547 -13.27 -48.04 -18.83
C THR A 547 -12.12 -47.21 -18.21
N ILE A 548 -12.03 -47.23 -16.88
CA ILE A 548 -10.81 -47.05 -16.09
C ILE A 548 -10.42 -48.40 -15.48
N SER A 549 -9.16 -48.84 -15.62
CA SER A 549 -8.64 -49.99 -14.86
C SER A 549 -8.11 -49.53 -13.50
N MET A 550 -8.67 -50.04 -12.41
CA MET A 550 -8.09 -49.84 -11.08
C MET A 550 -7.06 -50.93 -10.74
N THR A 551 -6.03 -50.55 -10.00
CA THR A 551 -5.22 -51.48 -9.21
C THR A 551 -5.11 -50.91 -7.80
N GLU A 552 -5.94 -51.40 -6.88
CA GLU A 552 -5.74 -51.18 -5.44
C GLU A 552 -4.70 -52.17 -4.90
N ALA A 553 -3.82 -51.70 -4.01
CA ALA A 553 -3.21 -52.54 -2.99
C ALA A 553 -2.87 -51.71 -1.75
N SER A 554 -3.45 -52.09 -0.62
CA SER A 554 -3.39 -51.42 0.68
C SER A 554 -2.03 -51.52 1.38
N GLY A 555 -1.68 -50.46 2.10
CA GLY A 555 -1.31 -50.58 3.51
C GLY A 555 0.19 -50.60 3.89
N ARG A 556 0.60 -49.65 4.74
CA ARG A 556 0.63 -49.88 6.19
C ARG A 556 0.63 -48.58 7.00
#